data_AF-A0AAU7QIR8-F1
#
_entry.id   AF-A0AAU7QIR8-F1
#
_cell.length_a   1.000
_cell.length_b   1.000
_cell.length_c   1.000
_cell.angle_alpha   90.00
_cell.angle_beta   90.00
_cell.angle_gamma   90.00
#
_symmetry.space_group_name_H-M   'P 1'
#
loop_
_entity.id
_entity.type
_entity.pdbx_description
1 polymer ?
#
loop_
_entity_poly.entity_id
_entity_poly.type
_entity_poly.pdbx_seq_one_letter_code
_entity_poly.pdbx_strand_id
1 'polypeptide(L)'
;MADLKSFVPMTGRGAFDVTHVDGTGFMTITVKVFANYENRPVEGVSWNRQDIMRFEAGAKAAVREHWDGKFFLVNRKKNPTPRVSVLFNVHFVTTRSEATVIMNVPRYSSAYGPGGLARCDSYVGLSQIDTGNIAAQSSAMVHSESTGLINVKLTEAGNVSRDERCRISALFLPLGLNAIALDPYGTLTPQLKVALANLSLRIKTGTPSRPLVPLIVKARYNTGMGASAGKVVKQMRAVRDQLIAFGVRNPVSVDPLPVNDLGLSNAGFIELECDLTFETRFDDDMWMNIFAHEYGHMLGLPDEYDAPPAPTDRSSKAIAINRFCAMCDVHKAAKPPMGMMTTSIMCKGRDILPCHMLPALEAIIRITNEEGWTVG
;
A
#
# COMPACT_ATOMS: atom_id res chain seq x y z
N MET A 1 -13.31 -27.97 4.24
CA MET A 1 -12.11 -27.22 4.67
C MET A 1 -10.93 -27.87 3.97
N ALA A 2 -10.27 -27.12 3.11
CA ALA A 2 -9.12 -27.58 2.36
C ALA A 2 -7.90 -26.78 2.78
N ASP A 3 -6.80 -27.49 3.03
CA ASP A 3 -5.54 -26.92 3.48
C ASP A 3 -4.43 -27.22 2.47
N LEU A 4 -3.71 -26.19 2.04
CA LEU A 4 -2.40 -26.33 1.42
C LEU A 4 -1.34 -25.95 2.46
N LYS A 5 -0.41 -26.85 2.74
CA LYS A 5 0.72 -26.58 3.63
C LYS A 5 1.95 -26.24 2.81
N SER A 6 2.71 -25.22 3.26
CA SER A 6 3.96 -24.81 2.62
C SER A 6 3.83 -24.57 1.11
N PHE A 7 2.73 -23.93 0.68
CA PHE A 7 2.51 -23.61 -0.72
C PHE A 7 3.58 -22.62 -1.19
N VAL A 8 4.17 -22.93 -2.35
CA VAL A 8 5.15 -22.09 -3.04
C VAL A 8 4.52 -21.67 -4.37
N PRO A 9 4.33 -20.36 -4.62
CA PRO A 9 3.80 -19.86 -5.88
C PRO A 9 4.78 -20.06 -7.05
N MET A 10 4.31 -19.82 -8.29
CA MET A 10 5.11 -19.98 -9.52
C MET A 10 6.38 -19.13 -9.56
N THR A 11 6.44 -18.07 -8.74
CA THR A 11 7.68 -17.29 -8.54
C THR A 11 8.84 -18.18 -8.02
N GLY A 12 8.52 -19.32 -7.43
CA GLY A 12 9.48 -20.22 -6.78
C GLY A 12 10.11 -19.59 -5.54
N ARG A 13 9.45 -18.58 -4.97
CA ARG A 13 9.83 -17.84 -3.77
C ARG A 13 8.62 -17.69 -2.86
N GLY A 14 8.89 -17.49 -1.57
CA GLY A 14 7.85 -17.46 -0.55
C GLY A 14 7.38 -18.87 -0.18
N ALA A 15 6.76 -18.98 0.99
CA ALA A 15 6.18 -20.22 1.48
C ALA A 15 5.12 -19.90 2.52
N PHE A 16 3.90 -20.39 2.31
CA PHE A 16 2.79 -20.11 3.23
C PHE A 16 1.77 -21.23 3.26
N ASP A 17 1.09 -21.36 4.40
CA ASP A 17 -0.07 -22.22 4.52
C ASP A 17 -1.30 -21.48 4.00
N VAL A 18 -2.22 -22.23 3.41
CA VAL A 18 -3.50 -21.71 2.95
C VAL A 18 -4.60 -22.58 3.50
N THR A 19 -5.58 -21.95 4.13
CA THR A 19 -6.80 -22.61 4.61
C THR A 19 -7.99 -21.95 3.92
N HIS A 20 -8.80 -22.77 3.23
CA HIS A 20 -10.03 -22.34 2.59
C HIS A 20 -11.19 -23.17 3.12
N VAL A 21 -12.26 -22.49 3.52
CA VAL A 21 -13.50 -23.14 3.95
C VAL A 21 -14.59 -22.79 2.95
N ASP A 22 -14.95 -23.78 2.11
CA ASP A 22 -16.00 -23.62 1.10
C ASP A 22 -17.29 -23.07 1.73
N GLY A 23 -17.92 -22.13 1.04
CA GLY A 23 -19.17 -21.50 1.48
C GLY A 23 -19.01 -20.40 2.52
N THR A 24 -17.85 -20.22 3.15
CA THR A 24 -17.62 -19.10 4.10
C THR A 24 -17.29 -17.79 3.39
N GLY A 25 -16.80 -17.85 2.16
CA GLY A 25 -16.30 -16.67 1.44
C GLY A 25 -14.95 -16.18 1.95
N PHE A 26 -14.20 -16.99 2.70
CA PHE A 26 -12.89 -16.64 3.23
C PHE A 26 -11.82 -17.68 2.91
N MET A 27 -10.64 -17.16 2.57
CA MET A 27 -9.39 -17.89 2.51
C MET A 27 -8.41 -17.21 3.48
N THR A 28 -7.65 -17.98 4.24
CA THR A 28 -6.58 -17.47 5.10
C THR A 28 -5.24 -17.91 4.55
N ILE A 29 -4.33 -16.95 4.35
CA ILE A 29 -2.91 -17.18 4.08
C ILE A 29 -2.14 -16.98 5.38
N THR A 30 -1.37 -17.98 5.80
CA THR A 30 -0.53 -17.89 6.99
C THR A 30 0.93 -18.11 6.65
N VAL A 31 1.74 -17.07 6.80
CA VAL A 31 3.20 -17.17 6.76
C VAL A 31 3.71 -17.54 8.15
N LYS A 32 4.57 -18.56 8.24
CA LYS A 32 5.25 -18.94 9.48
C LYS A 32 6.60 -18.22 9.54
N VAL A 33 6.86 -17.51 10.63
CA VAL A 33 8.07 -16.69 10.81
C VAL A 33 8.83 -17.14 12.05
N PHE A 34 10.08 -17.54 11.88
CA PHE A 34 11.03 -17.67 12.96
C PHE A 34 11.79 -16.34 13.09
N ALA A 35 11.52 -15.61 14.17
CA ALA A 35 12.19 -14.35 14.46
C ALA A 35 13.41 -14.59 15.38
N ASN A 36 14.60 -14.27 14.89
CA ASN A 36 15.83 -14.23 15.66
C ASN A 36 16.02 -12.82 16.25
N TYR A 37 15.65 -12.66 17.52
CA TYR A 37 15.76 -11.39 18.23
C TYR A 37 17.21 -11.14 18.67
N GLU A 38 17.93 -10.32 17.92
CA GLU A 38 19.35 -10.07 18.13
C GLU A 38 19.57 -8.94 19.16
N ASN A 39 20.26 -9.26 20.25
CA ASN A 39 20.76 -8.29 21.21
C ASN A 39 22.12 -7.79 20.76
N ARG A 40 22.23 -6.51 20.39
CA ARG A 40 23.51 -5.91 20.01
C ARG A 40 24.16 -5.25 21.23
N PRO A 41 25.28 -5.79 21.76
CA PRO A 41 25.86 -5.35 23.04
C PRO A 41 26.31 -3.90 23.06
N VAL A 42 26.62 -3.33 21.89
CA VAL A 42 27.24 -2.00 21.73
C VAL A 42 26.31 -0.86 22.16
N GLU A 43 25.00 -1.11 22.26
CA GLU A 43 24.00 -0.07 22.52
C GLU A 43 23.26 -0.23 23.86
N GLY A 44 23.61 -1.23 24.67
CA GLY A 44 23.01 -1.43 25.99
C GLY A 44 21.50 -1.75 25.98
N VAL A 45 20.93 -2.07 24.82
CA VAL A 45 19.51 -2.40 24.67
C VAL A 45 19.35 -3.89 24.31
N SER A 46 18.53 -4.61 25.07
CA SER A 46 18.22 -6.02 24.83
C SER A 46 16.72 -6.22 24.62
N TRP A 47 16.32 -7.11 23.72
CA TRP A 47 14.96 -7.62 23.66
C TRP A 47 14.55 -8.23 24.99
N ASN A 48 13.42 -7.78 25.51
CA ASN A 48 12.74 -8.45 26.61
C ASN A 48 11.42 -9.03 26.09
N ARG A 49 10.80 -9.89 26.90
CA ARG A 49 9.56 -10.58 26.52
C ARG A 49 8.41 -9.63 26.18
N GLN A 50 8.26 -8.53 26.91
CA GLN A 50 7.19 -7.57 26.66
C GLN A 50 7.36 -6.88 25.32
N ASP A 51 8.59 -6.50 24.99
CA ASP A 51 8.91 -5.85 23.72
C ASP A 51 8.75 -6.81 22.54
N ILE A 52 9.17 -8.07 22.68
CA ILE A 52 8.91 -9.13 21.68
C ILE A 52 7.40 -9.26 21.44
N MET A 53 6.59 -9.39 22.50
CA MET A 53 5.14 -9.51 22.36
C MET A 53 4.51 -8.30 21.68
N ARG A 54 4.98 -7.09 21.99
CA ARG A 54 4.51 -5.85 21.35
C ARG A 54 4.88 -5.81 19.87
N PHE A 55 6.12 -6.17 19.53
CA PHE A 55 6.58 -6.27 18.15
C PHE A 55 5.73 -7.26 17.36
N GLU A 56 5.57 -8.49 17.84
CA GLU A 56 4.80 -9.52 17.15
C GLU A 56 3.32 -9.14 16.98
N ALA A 57 2.73 -8.50 18.00
CA ALA A 57 1.36 -8.02 17.94
C ALA A 57 1.19 -6.91 16.88
N GLY A 58 2.06 -5.91 16.87
CA GLY A 58 1.98 -4.85 15.88
C GLY A 58 2.39 -5.30 14.47
N ALA A 59 3.29 -6.28 14.32
CA ALA A 59 3.60 -6.90 13.04
C ALA A 59 2.37 -7.59 12.43
N LYS A 60 1.62 -8.35 13.24
CA LYS A 60 0.34 -8.94 12.84
C LYS A 60 -0.70 -7.88 12.48
N ALA A 61 -0.79 -6.82 13.28
CA ALA A 61 -1.72 -5.72 13.02
C ALA A 61 -1.40 -5.01 11.70
N ALA A 62 -0.12 -4.73 11.44
CA ALA A 62 0.37 -4.10 10.22
C ALA A 62 0.02 -4.92 8.97
N VAL A 63 0.24 -6.24 9.00
CA VAL A 63 -0.14 -7.10 7.88
C VAL A 63 -1.64 -7.03 7.62
N ARG A 64 -2.47 -7.12 8.66
CA ARG A 64 -3.93 -7.05 8.48
C ARG A 64 -4.38 -5.71 7.95
N GLU A 65 -3.87 -4.62 8.49
CA GLU A 65 -4.22 -3.25 8.08
C GLU A 65 -3.92 -3.00 6.60
N HIS A 66 -2.77 -3.50 6.14
CA HIS A 66 -2.29 -3.22 4.79
C HIS A 66 -2.81 -4.23 3.77
N TRP A 67 -2.91 -5.52 4.13
CA TRP A 67 -3.22 -6.58 3.19
C TRP A 67 -4.68 -7.03 3.18
N ASP A 68 -5.37 -7.04 4.31
CA ASP A 68 -6.72 -7.62 4.38
C ASP A 68 -7.74 -6.77 3.61
N GLY A 69 -8.64 -7.47 2.90
CA GLY A 69 -9.83 -6.87 2.30
C GLY A 69 -9.59 -5.87 1.16
N LYS A 70 -8.34 -5.69 0.69
CA LYS A 70 -8.04 -4.79 -0.44
C LYS A 70 -8.57 -5.32 -1.76
N PHE A 71 -8.55 -6.64 -1.94
CA PHE A 71 -9.02 -7.35 -3.12
C PHE A 71 -9.74 -8.63 -2.73
N PHE A 72 -10.47 -9.20 -3.69
CA PHE A 72 -11.16 -10.47 -3.53
C PHE A 72 -10.87 -11.38 -4.73
N LEU A 73 -10.95 -12.68 -4.52
CA LEU A 73 -10.87 -13.68 -5.58
C LEU A 73 -12.29 -14.04 -6.01
N VAL A 74 -12.55 -14.04 -7.32
CA VAL A 74 -13.88 -14.34 -7.89
C VAL A 74 -13.79 -15.41 -8.95
N ASN A 75 -14.62 -16.46 -8.82
CA ASN A 75 -14.74 -17.47 -9.86
C ASN A 75 -15.88 -17.11 -10.82
N ARG A 76 -15.53 -16.46 -11.93
CA ARG A 76 -16.49 -15.94 -12.92
C ARG A 76 -17.13 -17.04 -13.78
N LYS A 77 -16.61 -18.28 -13.74
CA LYS A 77 -17.20 -19.43 -14.45
C LYS A 77 -18.32 -20.11 -13.66
N LYS A 78 -18.57 -19.71 -12.41
CA LYS A 78 -19.61 -20.29 -11.55
C LYS A 78 -20.80 -19.35 -11.34
N ASN A 79 -21.97 -19.96 -11.15
CA ASN A 79 -23.22 -19.27 -10.82
C ASN A 79 -23.88 -19.95 -9.59
N PRO A 80 -24.11 -19.22 -8.47
CA PRO A 80 -23.71 -17.84 -8.23
C PRO A 80 -22.18 -17.69 -8.26
N THR A 81 -21.68 -16.53 -8.68
CA THR A 81 -20.24 -16.22 -8.72
C THR A 81 -19.68 -16.21 -7.30
N PRO A 82 -18.87 -17.20 -6.91
CA PRO A 82 -18.26 -17.23 -5.60
C PRO A 82 -17.28 -16.06 -5.48
N ARG A 83 -17.30 -15.41 -4.31
CA ARG A 83 -16.37 -14.35 -3.94
C ARG A 83 -15.67 -14.76 -2.64
N VAL A 84 -14.34 -14.72 -2.66
CA VAL A 84 -13.50 -15.09 -1.53
C VAL A 84 -12.64 -13.92 -1.12
N SER A 85 -12.78 -13.48 0.12
CA SER A 85 -11.89 -12.51 0.75
C SER A 85 -10.66 -13.23 1.27
N VAL A 86 -9.48 -12.67 1.03
CA VAL A 86 -8.22 -13.23 1.52
C VAL A 86 -7.83 -12.50 2.80
N LEU A 87 -7.58 -13.27 3.85
CA LEU A 87 -7.07 -12.81 5.14
C LEU A 87 -5.61 -13.22 5.26
N PHE A 88 -4.75 -12.27 5.58
CA PHE A 88 -3.31 -12.46 5.68
C PHE A 88 -2.89 -12.49 7.14
N ASN A 89 -2.10 -13.51 7.47
CA ASN A 89 -1.74 -13.80 8.85
C ASN A 89 -0.26 -14.16 8.98
N VAL A 90 0.31 -13.73 10.10
CA VAL A 90 1.68 -14.05 10.49
C VAL A 90 1.63 -14.93 11.72
N HIS A 91 2.28 -16.07 11.64
CA HIS A 91 2.46 -16.97 12.78
C HIS A 91 3.93 -17.03 13.18
N PHE A 92 4.27 -16.36 14.28
CA PHE A 92 5.59 -16.48 14.88
C PHE A 92 5.77 -17.86 15.50
N VAL A 93 6.82 -18.56 15.09
CA VAL A 93 7.16 -19.91 15.56
C VAL A 93 8.48 -19.88 16.32
N THR A 94 8.61 -20.77 17.30
CA THR A 94 9.80 -20.87 18.16
C THR A 94 10.86 -21.82 17.61
N THR A 95 10.55 -22.59 16.56
CA THR A 95 11.44 -23.56 15.93
C THR A 95 11.55 -23.28 14.43
N ARG A 96 12.78 -23.38 13.91
CA ARG A 96 13.03 -23.28 12.47
C ARG A 96 12.57 -24.55 11.77
N SER A 97 12.09 -24.41 10.54
CA SER A 97 11.81 -25.52 9.62
C SER A 97 11.93 -25.04 8.17
N GLU A 98 11.95 -25.97 7.22
CA GLU A 98 12.01 -25.70 5.77
C GLU A 98 10.85 -24.81 5.28
N ALA A 99 9.71 -24.86 5.99
CA ALA A 99 8.50 -24.08 5.71
C ALA A 99 8.43 -22.74 6.44
N THR A 100 9.49 -22.36 7.15
CA THR A 100 9.51 -21.16 8.00
C THR A 100 10.39 -20.08 7.40
N VAL A 101 9.86 -18.86 7.34
CA VAL A 101 10.65 -17.68 7.00
C VAL A 101 11.53 -17.31 8.19
N ILE A 102 12.83 -17.13 7.96
CA ILE A 102 13.76 -16.66 8.98
C ILE A 102 13.87 -15.14 8.87
N MET A 103 13.71 -14.46 10.01
CA MET A 103 13.84 -13.01 10.12
C MET A 103 14.79 -12.67 11.27
N ASN A 104 15.82 -11.88 11.01
CA ASN A 104 16.66 -11.30 12.07
C ASN A 104 16.07 -9.95 12.50
N VAL A 105 15.92 -9.75 13.80
CA VAL A 105 15.31 -8.54 14.39
C VAL A 105 16.31 -7.88 15.34
N PRO A 106 17.24 -7.07 14.81
CA PRO A 106 18.16 -6.32 15.67
C PRO A 106 17.43 -5.23 16.46
N ARG A 107 17.85 -5.03 17.72
CA ARG A 107 17.39 -3.91 18.55
C ARG A 107 18.44 -2.79 18.60
N TYR A 108 18.00 -1.56 18.37
CA TYR A 108 18.83 -0.35 18.47
C TYR A 108 18.28 0.63 19.52
N SER A 109 19.17 1.40 20.14
CA SER A 109 18.88 2.58 20.96
C SER A 109 18.60 3.77 20.04
N SER A 110 17.48 4.48 20.22
CA SER A 110 17.29 5.78 19.57
C SER A 110 17.50 6.93 20.55
N ALA A 111 18.32 7.90 20.16
CA ALA A 111 18.54 9.17 20.87
C ALA A 111 17.40 10.19 20.69
N TYR A 112 16.21 9.78 20.25
CA TYR A 112 15.11 10.68 19.93
C TYR A 112 13.79 10.21 20.55
N GLY A 113 13.49 10.78 21.72
CA GLY A 113 12.13 11.09 22.17
C GLY A 113 11.29 9.97 22.82
N PRO A 114 10.39 10.34 23.75
CA PRO A 114 9.61 9.41 24.56
C PRO A 114 8.39 8.89 23.79
N GLY A 115 8.63 7.87 22.97
CA GLY A 115 7.59 7.09 22.28
C GLY A 115 8.11 5.85 21.57
N GLY A 116 9.41 5.56 21.70
CA GLY A 116 10.14 4.56 20.92
C GLY A 116 9.67 3.13 21.16
N LEU A 117 8.79 2.65 20.28
CA LEU A 117 9.08 1.37 19.66
C LEU A 117 10.38 1.57 18.90
N ALA A 118 11.43 0.90 19.38
CA ALA A 118 12.77 0.93 18.81
C ALA A 118 12.69 0.85 17.29
N ARG A 119 13.35 1.77 16.59
CA ARG A 119 13.49 1.68 15.13
C ARG A 119 14.02 0.29 14.82
N CYS A 120 13.21 -0.51 14.13
CA CYS A 120 13.74 -1.65 13.42
C CYS A 120 14.50 -1.06 12.23
N ASP A 121 15.80 -0.84 12.36
CA ASP A 121 16.69 -0.93 11.19
C ASP A 121 16.74 -2.42 10.85
N SER A 122 15.62 -2.93 10.36
CA SER A 122 15.49 -4.33 10.04
C SER A 122 16.28 -4.55 8.76
N TYR A 123 17.53 -4.95 8.94
CA TYR A 123 18.10 -5.99 8.11
C TYR A 123 17.19 -7.23 8.28
N VAL A 124 16.05 -7.27 7.58
CA VAL A 124 15.35 -8.53 7.36
C VAL A 124 16.20 -9.30 6.38
N GLY A 125 17.26 -9.93 6.89
CA GLY A 125 17.95 -10.98 6.15
C GLY A 125 16.97 -12.13 6.00
N LEU A 126 16.17 -12.13 4.92
CA LEU A 126 15.40 -13.29 4.52
C LEU A 126 16.40 -14.33 4.00
N SER A 127 17.03 -15.09 4.90
CA SER A 127 17.65 -16.35 4.49
C SER A 127 16.50 -17.28 4.08
N GLN A 128 16.06 -17.17 2.83
CA GLN A 128 14.99 -17.98 2.27
C GLN A 128 15.49 -19.42 2.19
N ILE A 129 14.80 -20.29 2.92
CA ILE A 129 14.74 -21.74 2.73
C ILE A 129 16.08 -22.42 3.06
N ASP A 130 16.17 -22.96 4.27
CA ASP A 130 17.06 -24.09 4.47
C ASP A 130 16.40 -25.32 3.84
N THR A 131 17.24 -26.06 3.11
CA THR A 131 17.07 -27.35 2.44
C THR A 131 16.48 -27.40 1.00
N GLY A 132 17.32 -27.85 0.07
CA GLY A 132 16.91 -28.57 -1.15
C GLY A 132 16.92 -27.80 -2.48
N ASN A 133 16.82 -26.47 -2.49
CA ASN A 133 16.84 -25.69 -3.72
C ASN A 133 18.20 -25.01 -3.92
N ILE A 134 19.00 -25.47 -4.90
CA ILE A 134 20.32 -24.90 -5.25
C ILE A 134 20.22 -23.40 -5.66
N ALA A 135 19.03 -22.89 -5.95
CA ALA A 135 18.78 -21.47 -6.25
C ALA A 135 18.29 -20.65 -5.04
N ALA A 136 18.02 -21.26 -3.89
CA ALA A 136 17.71 -20.55 -2.65
C ALA A 136 19.02 -20.02 -2.06
N GLN A 137 19.19 -18.70 -2.06
CA GLN A 137 20.35 -18.09 -1.42
C GLN A 137 20.23 -18.23 0.10
N SER A 138 21.25 -18.81 0.73
CA SER A 138 21.42 -18.91 2.19
C SER A 138 21.46 -17.57 2.91
N SER A 139 21.55 -16.48 2.16
CA SER A 139 21.29 -15.12 2.61
C SER A 139 20.76 -14.33 1.43
N ALA A 140 19.46 -14.03 1.39
CA ALA A 140 19.11 -12.72 0.88
C ALA A 140 19.55 -11.75 1.99
N MET A 141 20.81 -11.33 1.96
CA MET A 141 21.16 -10.09 2.63
C MET A 141 20.34 -9.01 1.93
N VAL A 142 19.26 -8.58 2.58
CA VAL A 142 18.61 -7.32 2.23
C VAL A 142 19.61 -6.22 2.63
N HIS A 143 20.51 -5.92 1.70
CA HIS A 143 21.23 -4.66 1.69
C HIS A 143 20.20 -3.56 1.40
N SER A 144 19.57 -3.06 2.45
CA SER A 144 19.44 -1.62 2.56
C SER A 144 20.87 -1.08 2.59
N GLU A 145 21.46 -0.76 1.43
CA GLU A 145 22.66 0.07 1.41
C GLU A 145 22.31 1.39 2.09
N SER A 146 22.65 1.50 3.36
CA SER A 146 23.62 2.44 3.89
C SER A 146 23.65 2.30 5.41
N THR A 147 24.80 1.91 5.93
CA THR A 147 25.21 1.99 7.34
C THR A 147 25.39 3.45 7.80
N GLY A 148 24.49 4.31 7.34
CA GLY A 148 24.47 5.74 7.58
C GLY A 148 23.20 6.30 6.94
N LEU A 149 22.21 6.59 7.79
CA LEU A 149 21.01 7.36 7.45
C LEU A 149 19.94 6.63 6.61
N ILE A 150 19.12 5.82 7.28
CA ILE A 150 17.69 5.66 6.93
C ILE A 150 16.99 7.02 6.72
N ASN A 151 17.56 8.10 7.27
CA ASN A 151 17.16 9.48 7.02
C ASN A 151 17.33 9.97 5.57
N VAL A 152 18.05 9.30 4.65
CA VAL A 152 18.22 9.80 3.26
C VAL A 152 17.25 9.14 2.26
N LYS A 153 16.95 7.83 2.39
CA LYS A 153 16.08 7.09 1.46
C LYS A 153 14.56 7.20 1.74
N LEU A 154 14.15 7.69 2.91
CA LEU A 154 12.72 7.86 3.27
C LEU A 154 12.27 9.32 3.26
N THR A 155 13.19 10.29 3.35
CA THR A 155 12.98 11.63 2.77
C THR A 155 12.54 11.51 1.32
N GLU A 156 13.00 10.51 0.57
CA GLU A 156 12.61 10.29 -0.83
C GLU A 156 11.17 9.76 -1.00
N ALA A 157 10.61 8.95 -0.10
CA ALA A 157 9.19 8.55 -0.15
C ALA A 157 8.25 9.71 0.25
N GLY A 158 8.68 10.50 1.25
CA GLY A 158 8.12 11.82 1.51
C GLY A 158 8.22 12.74 0.29
N ASN A 159 9.34 12.70 -0.45
CA ASN A 159 9.52 13.43 -1.69
C ASN A 159 8.62 12.91 -2.82
N VAL A 160 8.35 11.61 -2.96
CA VAL A 160 7.42 11.09 -4.00
C VAL A 160 5.98 11.51 -3.72
N SER A 161 5.56 11.48 -2.46
CA SER A 161 4.24 11.98 -2.03
C SER A 161 4.15 13.50 -2.19
N ARG A 162 5.21 14.22 -1.85
CA ARG A 162 5.36 15.65 -2.05
C ARG A 162 5.39 16.04 -3.53
N ASP A 163 6.11 15.31 -4.36
CA ASP A 163 6.26 15.55 -5.79
C ASP A 163 4.94 15.31 -6.49
N GLU A 164 4.22 14.25 -6.13
CA GLU A 164 2.88 14.00 -6.65
C GLU A 164 1.88 15.03 -6.15
N ARG A 165 1.96 15.42 -4.88
CA ARG A 165 1.16 16.52 -4.35
C ARG A 165 1.44 17.81 -5.11
N CYS A 166 2.70 18.20 -5.25
CA CYS A 166 3.13 19.38 -6.00
C CYS A 166 2.65 19.33 -7.44
N ARG A 167 2.74 18.17 -8.10
CA ARG A 167 2.24 17.96 -9.46
C ARG A 167 0.74 18.18 -9.53
N ILE A 168 -0.05 17.53 -8.66
CA ILE A 168 -1.51 17.67 -8.64
C ILE A 168 -1.90 19.11 -8.31
N SER A 169 -1.30 19.71 -7.28
CA SER A 169 -1.55 21.10 -6.89
C SER A 169 -1.21 22.09 -8.01
N ALA A 170 -0.15 21.84 -8.80
CA ALA A 170 0.19 22.65 -9.96
C ALA A 170 -0.85 22.59 -11.10
N LEU A 171 -1.76 21.61 -11.10
CA LEU A 171 -2.87 21.55 -12.06
C LEU A 171 -4.01 22.50 -11.71
N PHE A 172 -4.16 22.93 -10.46
CA PHE A 172 -5.35 23.67 -10.02
C PHE A 172 -5.43 25.06 -10.64
N LEU A 173 -4.33 25.83 -10.56
CA LEU A 173 -4.28 27.18 -11.12
C LEU A 173 -4.56 27.24 -12.64
N PRO A 174 -3.89 26.47 -13.51
CA PRO A 174 -4.16 26.52 -14.95
C PRO A 174 -5.54 26.01 -15.35
N LEU A 175 -6.24 25.28 -14.46
CA LEU A 175 -7.61 24.82 -14.67
C LEU A 175 -8.65 25.73 -14.00
N GLY A 176 -8.24 26.80 -13.31
CA GLY A 176 -9.14 27.70 -12.59
C GLY A 176 -9.83 27.06 -11.37
N LEU A 177 -9.17 26.10 -10.71
CA LEU A 177 -9.72 25.31 -9.60
C LEU A 177 -9.21 25.75 -8.21
N ASN A 178 -8.38 26.80 -8.15
CA ASN A 178 -7.82 27.34 -6.92
C ASN A 178 -8.83 28.17 -6.10
N ALA A 179 -9.83 28.76 -6.75
CA ALA A 179 -10.94 29.45 -6.11
C ALA A 179 -12.19 29.36 -7.01
N ILE A 180 -12.98 28.31 -6.82
CA ILE A 180 -14.17 28.06 -7.62
C ILE A 180 -15.30 28.96 -7.12
N ALA A 181 -15.75 29.84 -8.01
CA ALA A 181 -16.87 30.74 -7.74
C ALA A 181 -18.18 29.98 -7.47
N LEU A 182 -19.01 30.58 -6.63
CA LEU A 182 -20.31 30.03 -6.30
C LEU A 182 -21.27 30.13 -7.48
N ASP A 183 -21.97 29.04 -7.71
CA ASP A 183 -23.13 29.00 -8.57
C ASP A 183 -24.37 29.45 -7.76
N PRO A 184 -25.27 30.29 -8.32
CA PRO A 184 -26.45 30.80 -7.62
C PRO A 184 -27.38 29.70 -7.06
N TYR A 185 -27.32 28.50 -7.62
CA TYR A 185 -28.14 27.33 -7.27
C TYR A 185 -27.37 26.28 -6.47
N GLY A 186 -26.09 26.52 -6.15
CA GLY A 186 -25.20 25.55 -5.51
C GLY A 186 -24.93 24.32 -6.39
N THR A 187 -24.96 24.50 -7.71
CA THR A 187 -24.73 23.42 -8.69
C THR A 187 -23.39 23.59 -9.40
N LEU A 188 -23.00 22.61 -10.21
CA LEU A 188 -21.78 22.71 -11.03
C LEU A 188 -22.10 23.32 -12.39
N THR A 189 -21.45 24.43 -12.71
CA THR A 189 -21.51 25.04 -14.05
C THR A 189 -20.91 24.10 -15.10
N PRO A 190 -21.33 24.19 -16.38
CA PRO A 190 -20.75 23.39 -17.46
C PRO A 190 -19.23 23.55 -17.57
N GLN A 191 -18.73 24.78 -17.42
CA GLN A 191 -17.31 25.11 -17.46
C GLN A 191 -16.54 24.43 -16.33
N LEU A 192 -17.09 24.43 -15.12
CA LEU A 192 -16.49 23.74 -13.98
C LEU A 192 -16.46 22.22 -14.20
N LYS A 193 -17.51 21.63 -14.77
CA LYS A 193 -17.51 20.19 -15.12
C LYS A 193 -16.41 19.85 -16.12
N VAL A 194 -16.18 20.69 -17.13
CA VAL A 194 -15.08 20.52 -18.10
C VAL A 194 -13.72 20.62 -17.39
N ALA A 195 -13.54 21.59 -16.50
CA ALA A 195 -12.30 21.73 -15.73
C ALA A 195 -12.02 20.51 -14.83
N LEU A 196 -13.05 19.99 -14.14
CA LEU A 196 -12.94 18.78 -13.31
C LEU A 196 -12.67 17.51 -14.14
N ALA A 197 -13.26 17.40 -15.33
CA ALA A 197 -12.96 16.31 -16.26
C ALA A 197 -11.50 16.35 -16.73
N ASN A 198 -11.00 17.55 -17.06
CA ASN A 198 -9.60 17.75 -17.45
C ASN A 198 -8.63 17.48 -16.30
N LEU A 199 -8.97 17.88 -15.07
CA LEU A 199 -8.21 17.54 -13.88
C LEU A 199 -8.16 16.01 -13.70
N SER A 200 -9.33 15.34 -13.74
CA SER A 200 -9.42 13.88 -13.62
C SER A 200 -8.56 13.18 -14.68
N LEU A 201 -8.64 13.62 -15.93
CA LEU A 201 -7.79 13.07 -17.00
C LEU A 201 -6.31 13.22 -16.67
N ARG A 202 -5.86 14.41 -16.25
CA ARG A 202 -4.44 14.69 -15.92
C ARG A 202 -3.94 14.00 -14.66
N ILE A 203 -4.82 13.72 -13.71
CA ILE A 203 -4.52 12.87 -12.55
C ILE A 203 -4.33 11.43 -13.03
N LYS A 204 -5.25 10.93 -13.87
CA LYS A 204 -5.23 9.55 -14.40
C LYS A 204 -4.13 9.27 -15.42
N THR A 205 -3.70 10.26 -16.21
CA THR A 205 -2.57 10.13 -17.16
C THR A 205 -1.21 10.17 -16.47
N GLY A 206 -1.18 10.38 -15.14
CA GLY A 206 0.02 10.12 -14.37
C GLY A 206 0.41 8.64 -14.41
N THR A 207 1.65 8.35 -14.07
CA THR A 207 2.11 6.97 -13.89
C THR A 207 1.17 6.26 -12.90
N PRO A 208 0.65 5.06 -13.20
CA PRO A 208 -0.28 4.33 -12.32
C PRO A 208 0.24 4.09 -10.90
N SER A 209 1.56 4.25 -10.72
CA SER A 209 2.39 4.13 -9.53
C SER A 209 2.43 5.35 -8.61
N ARG A 210 1.77 6.47 -8.94
CA ARG A 210 1.84 7.70 -8.13
C ARG A 210 0.94 7.64 -6.88
N PRO A 211 1.39 8.16 -5.71
CA PRO A 211 0.59 8.21 -4.48
C PRO A 211 -0.79 8.73 -4.74
N LEU A 212 -1.79 8.03 -4.21
CA LEU A 212 -3.18 8.48 -4.19
C LEU A 212 -3.32 9.59 -3.13
N VAL A 213 -2.64 10.72 -3.36
CA VAL A 213 -2.66 11.90 -2.49
C VAL A 213 -4.11 12.30 -2.27
N PRO A 214 -4.63 12.29 -1.03
CA PRO A 214 -6.01 12.65 -0.77
C PRO A 214 -6.30 14.08 -1.22
N LEU A 215 -7.46 14.26 -1.84
CA LEU A 215 -7.98 15.57 -2.21
C LEU A 215 -8.99 16.03 -1.15
N ILE A 216 -8.94 17.30 -0.80
CA ILE A 216 -9.87 17.92 0.13
C ILE A 216 -10.61 19.02 -0.65
N VAL A 217 -11.94 18.91 -0.70
CA VAL A 217 -12.80 19.96 -1.24
C VAL A 217 -13.29 20.80 -0.06
N LYS A 218 -12.79 22.02 0.05
CA LYS A 218 -13.12 22.95 1.13
C LYS A 218 -14.20 23.93 0.72
N ALA A 219 -15.18 24.12 1.58
CA ALA A 219 -16.13 25.21 1.46
C ALA A 219 -15.72 26.34 2.40
N ARG A 220 -15.21 27.46 1.86
CA ARG A 220 -14.94 28.69 2.62
C ARG A 220 -16.15 29.60 2.51
N TYR A 221 -16.70 30.03 3.65
CA TYR A 221 -17.86 30.93 3.66
C TYR A 221 -17.95 31.72 4.96
N ASN A 222 -18.49 32.94 4.90
CA ASN A 222 -18.68 33.75 6.10
C ASN A 222 -19.71 33.11 7.05
N THR A 223 -19.44 33.13 8.36
CA THR A 223 -20.34 32.64 9.42
C THR A 223 -21.72 33.32 9.37
N GLY A 224 -21.81 34.56 8.88
CA GLY A 224 -23.04 35.34 8.75
C GLY A 224 -23.88 35.11 7.48
N MET A 225 -23.58 34.11 6.64
CA MET A 225 -24.23 33.94 5.32
C MET A 225 -25.66 33.40 5.34
N GLY A 226 -26.17 32.94 6.48
CA GLY A 226 -27.52 32.36 6.58
C GLY A 226 -27.76 31.24 5.55
N ALA A 227 -28.89 31.27 4.85
CA ALA A 227 -29.27 30.26 3.86
C ALA A 227 -28.27 30.08 2.71
N SER A 228 -27.46 31.10 2.41
CA SER A 228 -26.44 31.03 1.36
C SER A 228 -25.29 30.09 1.71
N ALA A 229 -25.01 29.85 3.00
CA ALA A 229 -24.00 28.87 3.42
C ALA A 229 -24.34 27.44 2.96
N GLY A 230 -25.63 27.08 2.98
CA GLY A 230 -26.10 25.78 2.51
C GLY A 230 -25.83 25.54 1.03
N LYS A 231 -25.84 26.60 0.21
CA LYS A 231 -25.53 26.52 -1.22
C LYS A 231 -24.05 26.20 -1.45
N VAL A 232 -23.16 26.81 -0.69
CA VAL A 232 -21.71 26.55 -0.74
C VAL A 232 -21.42 25.09 -0.40
N VAL A 233 -21.97 24.60 0.71
CA VAL A 233 -21.78 23.21 1.15
C VAL A 233 -22.37 22.21 0.14
N LYS A 234 -23.49 22.54 -0.50
CA LYS A 234 -24.07 21.72 -1.57
C LYS A 234 -23.16 21.64 -2.79
N GLN A 235 -22.61 22.78 -3.22
CA GLN A 235 -21.69 22.83 -4.37
C GLN A 235 -20.37 22.10 -4.08
N MET A 236 -19.83 22.20 -2.86
CA MET A 236 -18.67 21.43 -2.39
C MET A 236 -18.87 19.92 -2.55
N ARG A 237 -20.00 19.40 -2.07
CA ARG A 237 -20.34 17.97 -2.22
C ARG A 237 -20.48 17.57 -3.69
N ALA A 238 -21.10 18.42 -4.49
CA ALA A 238 -21.22 18.18 -5.93
C ALA A 238 -19.86 18.09 -6.62
N VAL A 239 -18.87 18.92 -6.24
CA VAL A 239 -17.49 18.83 -6.77
C VAL A 239 -16.86 17.47 -6.42
N ARG A 240 -16.95 17.04 -5.16
CA ARG A 240 -16.47 15.71 -4.72
C ARG A 240 -17.11 14.60 -5.55
N ASP A 241 -18.44 14.58 -5.62
CA ASP A 241 -19.20 13.53 -6.29
C ASP A 241 -18.87 13.46 -7.78
N GLN A 242 -18.64 14.62 -8.42
CA GLN A 242 -18.25 14.70 -9.82
C GLN A 242 -16.83 14.17 -10.07
N LEU A 243 -15.87 14.43 -9.17
CA LEU A 243 -14.52 13.86 -9.26
C LEU A 243 -14.54 12.32 -9.16
N ILE A 244 -15.32 11.79 -8.22
CA ILE A 244 -15.54 10.35 -8.06
C ILE A 244 -16.20 9.77 -9.32
N ALA A 245 -17.24 10.42 -9.84
CA ALA A 245 -17.93 9.99 -11.06
C ALA A 245 -17.01 9.97 -12.30
N PHE A 246 -16.01 10.86 -12.36
CA PHE A 246 -14.99 10.84 -13.42
C PHE A 246 -13.89 9.78 -13.22
N GLY A 247 -13.96 8.98 -12.16
CA GLY A 247 -13.05 7.86 -11.90
C GLY A 247 -11.70 8.28 -11.31
N VAL A 248 -11.65 9.40 -10.56
CA VAL A 248 -10.47 9.72 -9.75
C VAL A 248 -10.31 8.65 -8.67
N ARG A 249 -9.13 8.01 -8.61
CA ARG A 249 -8.82 6.97 -7.62
C ARG A 249 -8.38 7.53 -6.26
N ASN A 250 -7.91 8.78 -6.23
CA ASN A 250 -7.52 9.47 -5.01
C ASN A 250 -8.72 9.57 -4.06
N PRO A 251 -8.53 9.30 -2.74
CA PRO A 251 -9.56 9.61 -1.75
C PRO A 251 -9.97 11.07 -1.85
N VAL A 252 -11.27 11.35 -1.88
CA VAL A 252 -11.78 12.73 -1.91
C VAL A 252 -12.66 12.98 -0.69
N SER A 253 -12.23 13.90 0.15
CA SER A 253 -12.95 14.34 1.34
C SER A 253 -13.54 15.73 1.17
N VAL A 254 -14.44 16.11 2.07
CA VAL A 254 -15.09 17.43 2.08
C VAL A 254 -14.90 18.07 3.44
N ASP A 255 -14.68 19.38 3.47
CA ASP A 255 -14.40 20.12 4.69
C ASP A 255 -15.12 21.49 4.68
N PRO A 256 -16.26 21.60 5.39
CA PRO A 256 -16.98 22.86 5.53
C PRO A 256 -16.28 23.76 6.55
N LEU A 257 -15.75 24.89 6.08
CA LEU A 257 -14.92 25.80 6.87
C LEU A 257 -15.57 27.19 6.94
N PRO A 258 -16.48 27.40 7.91
CA PRO A 258 -16.98 28.73 8.20
C PRO A 258 -15.84 29.62 8.71
N VAL A 259 -15.78 30.86 8.23
CA VAL A 259 -14.76 31.85 8.61
C VAL A 259 -15.42 33.16 9.04
N ASN A 260 -14.70 33.97 9.83
CA ASN A 260 -15.26 35.18 10.44
C ASN A 260 -15.53 36.27 9.41
N ASP A 261 -14.61 36.52 8.48
CA ASP A 261 -14.81 37.47 7.38
C ASP A 261 -13.86 37.18 6.20
N LEU A 262 -14.42 37.09 5.00
CA LEU A 262 -13.73 36.99 3.71
C LEU A 262 -13.61 38.36 3.00
N GLY A 263 -13.94 39.46 3.68
CA GLY A 263 -13.81 40.84 3.19
C GLY A 263 -15.02 41.34 2.38
N LEU A 264 -16.05 40.51 2.20
CA LEU A 264 -17.31 40.86 1.55
C LEU A 264 -18.49 40.16 2.25
N SER A 265 -19.59 40.89 2.48
CA SER A 265 -20.84 40.30 2.94
C SER A 265 -21.36 39.27 1.93
N ASN A 266 -21.74 38.06 2.40
CA ASN A 266 -22.16 36.93 1.56
C ASN A 266 -21.11 36.33 0.61
N ALA A 267 -19.82 36.47 0.92
CA ALA A 267 -18.77 35.78 0.19
C ALA A 267 -18.59 34.33 0.64
N GLY A 268 -18.48 33.45 -0.35
CA GLY A 268 -18.00 32.09 -0.18
C GLY A 268 -17.44 31.57 -1.50
N PHE A 269 -16.66 30.51 -1.43
CA PHE A 269 -16.06 29.86 -2.59
C PHE A 269 -15.63 28.44 -2.22
N ILE A 270 -15.34 27.64 -3.24
CA ILE A 270 -14.79 26.29 -3.06
C ILE A 270 -13.30 26.32 -3.36
N GLU A 271 -12.51 25.74 -2.44
CA GLU A 271 -11.09 25.48 -2.64
C GLU A 271 -10.89 23.98 -2.85
N LEU A 272 -10.05 23.63 -3.83
CA LEU A 272 -9.55 22.27 -3.97
C LEU A 272 -8.10 22.25 -3.53
N GLU A 273 -7.77 21.38 -2.59
CA GLU A 273 -6.41 21.20 -2.12
C GLU A 273 -6.04 19.71 -2.02
N CYS A 274 -4.74 19.46 -1.90
CA CYS A 274 -4.23 18.16 -1.53
C CYS A 274 -3.98 18.12 -0.01
N ASP A 275 -4.22 16.98 0.64
CA ASP A 275 -3.94 16.80 2.07
C ASP A 275 -2.44 16.92 2.35
N LEU A 276 -2.06 17.98 3.08
CA LEU A 276 -0.67 18.25 3.47
C LEU A 276 -0.20 17.37 4.64
N THR A 277 -1.12 16.81 5.42
CA THR A 277 -0.82 15.90 6.55
C THR A 277 -0.61 14.45 6.11
N PHE A 278 -0.91 14.14 4.85
CA PHE A 278 -0.62 12.85 4.25
C PHE A 278 0.88 12.49 4.35
N GLU A 279 1.76 13.49 4.20
CA GLU A 279 3.22 13.32 4.32
C GLU A 279 3.65 13.01 5.76
N THR A 280 2.98 13.56 6.78
CA THR A 280 3.38 13.39 8.19
C THR A 280 2.84 12.12 8.83
N ARG A 281 1.67 11.61 8.39
CA ARG A 281 1.17 10.27 8.79
C ARG A 281 2.06 9.14 8.26
N PHE A 282 3.01 9.46 7.38
CA PHE A 282 4.00 8.52 6.88
C PHE A 282 5.03 8.10 7.93
N ASP A 283 5.37 9.00 8.86
CA ASP A 283 6.47 8.85 9.82
C ASP A 283 6.09 8.08 11.11
N ASP A 284 4.85 8.20 11.61
CA ASP A 284 4.45 7.61 12.90
C ASP A 284 4.27 6.06 12.83
N ASP A 285 3.96 5.51 11.66
CA ASP A 285 3.75 4.06 11.42
C ASP A 285 4.89 3.42 10.61
N MET A 286 6.06 4.05 10.58
CA MET A 286 7.15 3.69 9.67
C MET A 286 7.57 2.20 9.79
N TRP A 287 7.65 1.67 11.00
CA TRP A 287 8.05 0.27 11.22
C TRP A 287 6.96 -0.74 10.81
N MET A 288 5.68 -0.37 10.91
CA MET A 288 4.55 -1.23 10.51
C MET A 288 4.51 -1.39 8.98
N ASN A 289 4.80 -0.32 8.24
CA ASN A 289 4.93 -0.36 6.78
C ASN A 289 6.08 -1.27 6.33
N ILE A 290 7.22 -1.22 7.03
CA ILE A 290 8.37 -2.09 6.72
C ILE A 290 7.98 -3.55 6.89
N PHE A 291 7.36 -3.92 8.02
CA PHE A 291 6.96 -5.33 8.20
C PHE A 291 5.96 -5.79 7.13
N ALA A 292 4.99 -4.94 6.78
CA ALA A 292 4.01 -5.27 5.77
C ALA A 292 4.60 -5.36 4.34
N HIS A 293 5.67 -4.60 4.04
CA HIS A 293 6.49 -4.78 2.84
C HIS A 293 7.21 -6.13 2.86
N GLU A 294 7.92 -6.44 3.94
CA GLU A 294 8.66 -7.69 4.08
C GLU A 294 7.75 -8.91 4.00
N TYR A 295 6.53 -8.81 4.52
CA TYR A 295 5.50 -9.84 4.37
C TYR A 295 5.21 -10.17 2.90
N GLY A 296 5.21 -9.19 2.00
CA GLY A 296 5.01 -9.48 0.58
C GLY A 296 6.19 -10.24 -0.05
N HIS A 297 7.42 -10.05 0.41
CA HIS A 297 8.53 -10.93 0.01
C HIS A 297 8.33 -12.37 0.51
N MET A 298 7.71 -12.54 1.68
CA MET A 298 7.33 -13.87 2.20
C MET A 298 6.23 -14.54 1.35
N LEU A 299 5.43 -13.75 0.63
CA LEU A 299 4.50 -14.23 -0.40
C LEU A 299 5.17 -14.47 -1.77
N GLY A 300 6.45 -14.12 -1.92
CA GLY A 300 7.21 -14.29 -3.15
C GLY A 300 7.14 -13.12 -4.13
N LEU A 301 6.78 -11.91 -3.66
CA LEU A 301 6.65 -10.71 -4.49
C LEU A 301 8.01 -10.00 -4.67
N PRO A 302 8.44 -9.65 -5.90
CA PRO A 302 9.76 -9.07 -6.16
C PRO A 302 9.75 -7.61 -6.63
N ASP A 303 8.66 -6.86 -6.45
CA ASP A 303 8.44 -5.59 -7.17
C ASP A 303 9.19 -4.35 -6.66
N GLU A 304 10.07 -4.52 -5.66
CA GLU A 304 11.01 -3.49 -5.22
C GLU A 304 12.20 -3.30 -6.18
N TYR A 305 12.52 -4.33 -6.98
CA TYR A 305 13.76 -4.36 -7.73
C TYR A 305 13.70 -3.45 -8.97
N ASP A 306 14.86 -2.91 -9.33
CA ASP A 306 15.05 -2.11 -10.55
C ASP A 306 14.55 -2.86 -11.80
N ALA A 307 14.36 -2.10 -12.89
CA ALA A 307 13.76 -2.51 -14.17
C ALA A 307 14.10 -3.95 -14.60
N PRO A 308 13.24 -4.61 -15.41
CA PRO A 308 13.44 -6.01 -15.81
C PRO A 308 14.89 -6.23 -16.25
N PRO A 309 15.64 -7.09 -15.54
CA PRO A 309 17.06 -7.22 -15.80
C PRO A 309 17.28 -7.76 -17.20
N ALA A 310 18.46 -7.49 -17.76
CA ALA A 310 18.82 -7.96 -19.09
C ALA A 310 18.52 -9.48 -19.21
N PRO A 311 18.08 -9.99 -20.39
CA PRO A 311 17.74 -11.41 -20.55
C PRO A 311 18.87 -12.39 -20.18
N THR A 312 20.10 -11.89 -20.15
CA THR A 312 21.33 -12.60 -19.77
C THR A 312 21.61 -12.62 -18.28
N ASP A 313 20.93 -11.80 -17.47
CA ASP A 313 21.11 -11.78 -16.02
C ASP A 313 20.55 -13.06 -15.39
N ARG A 314 21.41 -13.75 -14.65
CA ARG A 314 21.12 -14.99 -13.93
C ARG A 314 21.09 -14.78 -12.41
N SER A 315 21.13 -13.53 -11.95
CA SER A 315 20.99 -13.19 -10.55
C SER A 315 19.66 -13.72 -10.00
N SER A 316 19.64 -14.09 -8.71
CA SER A 316 18.42 -14.56 -8.07
C SER A 316 17.30 -13.51 -8.16
N LYS A 317 17.63 -12.22 -8.13
CA LYS A 317 16.70 -11.10 -8.30
C LYS A 317 16.04 -11.13 -9.69
N ALA A 318 16.85 -11.28 -10.74
CA ALA A 318 16.36 -11.42 -12.11
C ALA A 318 15.40 -12.59 -12.31
N ILE A 319 15.75 -13.73 -11.73
CA ILE A 319 14.91 -14.93 -11.78
C ILE A 319 13.55 -14.66 -11.13
N ALA A 320 13.52 -13.98 -9.98
CA ALA A 320 12.28 -13.66 -9.27
C ALA A 320 11.36 -12.73 -10.08
N ILE A 321 11.92 -11.64 -10.59
CA ILE A 321 11.21 -10.66 -11.43
C ILE A 321 10.63 -11.37 -12.66
N ASN A 322 11.45 -12.14 -13.38
CA ASN A 322 11.02 -12.85 -14.58
C ASN A 322 9.88 -13.83 -14.30
N ARG A 323 9.97 -14.61 -13.22
CA ARG A 323 8.91 -15.55 -12.84
C ARG A 323 7.64 -14.85 -12.38
N PHE A 324 7.75 -13.73 -11.66
CA PHE A 324 6.58 -12.93 -11.28
C PHE A 324 5.91 -12.28 -12.49
N CYS A 325 6.70 -11.76 -13.43
CA CYS A 325 6.20 -11.26 -14.71
C CYS A 325 5.48 -12.35 -15.51
N ALA A 326 6.04 -13.57 -15.55
CA ALA A 326 5.41 -14.72 -16.19
C ALA A 326 4.08 -15.10 -15.50
N MET A 327 4.03 -15.06 -14.16
CA MET A 327 2.78 -15.27 -13.41
C MET A 327 1.74 -14.19 -13.75
N CYS A 328 2.15 -12.92 -13.88
CA CYS A 328 1.25 -11.86 -14.34
C CYS A 328 0.71 -12.15 -15.74
N ASP A 329 1.54 -12.65 -16.66
CA ASP A 329 1.12 -13.03 -18.01
C ASP A 329 0.12 -14.19 -18.03
N VAL A 330 0.39 -15.24 -17.25
CA VAL A 330 -0.51 -16.41 -17.10
C VAL A 330 -1.89 -15.97 -16.61
N HIS A 331 -1.93 -15.07 -15.62
CA HIS A 331 -3.18 -14.58 -15.04
C HIS A 331 -3.74 -13.33 -15.71
N LYS A 332 -3.12 -12.85 -16.81
CA LYS A 332 -3.52 -11.64 -17.54
C LYS A 332 -3.64 -10.41 -16.63
N ALA A 333 -2.80 -10.34 -15.60
CA ALA A 333 -2.75 -9.22 -14.67
C ALA A 333 -1.79 -8.15 -15.18
N ALA A 334 -2.07 -6.89 -14.84
CA ALA A 334 -1.11 -5.81 -15.06
C ALA A 334 0.16 -6.09 -14.24
N LYS A 335 1.31 -6.08 -14.90
CA LYS A 335 2.60 -6.17 -14.22
C LYS A 335 2.78 -4.94 -13.33
N PRO A 336 3.43 -5.08 -12.16
CA PRO A 336 3.76 -3.94 -11.33
C PRO A 336 4.74 -3.04 -12.09
N PRO A 337 4.75 -1.74 -11.78
CA PRO A 337 5.69 -0.78 -12.38
C PRO A 337 7.12 -0.96 -11.84
N MET A 338 7.77 -2.07 -12.22
CA MET A 338 9.12 -2.46 -11.77
C MET A 338 10.16 -1.35 -12.00
N GLY A 339 11.06 -1.17 -11.04
CA GLY A 339 12.14 -0.17 -11.09
C GLY A 339 11.72 1.29 -11.14
N MET A 340 10.45 1.59 -10.86
CA MET A 340 10.00 2.94 -10.60
C MET A 340 9.69 3.09 -9.11
N MET A 341 9.81 4.30 -8.56
CA MET A 341 9.26 4.57 -7.23
C MET A 341 7.73 4.59 -7.33
N THR A 342 7.05 3.76 -6.53
CA THR A 342 5.59 3.56 -6.63
C THR A 342 4.88 3.57 -5.29
N THR A 343 3.54 3.70 -5.33
CA THR A 343 2.67 3.48 -4.17
C THR A 343 2.62 2.06 -3.68
N SER A 344 3.13 1.11 -4.47
CA SER A 344 3.21 -0.29 -4.07
C SER A 344 3.84 -0.38 -2.69
N ILE A 345 3.20 -1.12 -1.80
CA ILE A 345 3.79 -1.48 -0.51
C ILE A 345 5.15 -2.13 -0.69
N MET A 346 5.30 -2.89 -1.78
CA MET A 346 6.52 -3.60 -2.15
C MET A 346 7.52 -2.69 -2.88
N CYS A 347 7.33 -1.38 -2.86
CA CYS A 347 8.29 -0.40 -3.36
C CYS A 347 8.57 0.66 -2.28
N LYS A 348 7.84 1.78 -2.30
CA LYS A 348 8.01 2.90 -1.36
C LYS A 348 6.69 3.42 -0.78
N GLY A 349 5.56 2.82 -1.13
CA GLY A 349 4.23 3.27 -0.70
C GLY A 349 3.57 2.32 0.30
N ARG A 350 2.23 2.33 0.31
CA ARG A 350 1.39 1.54 1.23
C ARG A 350 0.29 0.74 0.52
N ASP A 351 0.18 0.87 -0.80
CA ASP A 351 -0.90 0.27 -1.57
C ASP A 351 -0.58 -1.17 -1.93
N ILE A 352 -1.55 -2.05 -1.72
CA ILE A 352 -1.55 -3.37 -2.36
C ILE A 352 -2.04 -3.19 -3.78
N LEU A 353 -1.33 -3.76 -4.73
CA LEU A 353 -1.69 -3.80 -6.14
C LEU A 353 -2.42 -5.11 -6.46
N PRO A 354 -3.30 -5.16 -7.49
CA PRO A 354 -4.00 -6.39 -7.85
C PRO A 354 -3.05 -7.57 -8.13
N CYS A 355 -1.87 -7.31 -8.69
CA CYS A 355 -0.87 -8.36 -8.97
C CYS A 355 -0.26 -8.99 -7.71
N HIS A 356 -0.33 -8.33 -6.55
CA HIS A 356 0.13 -8.91 -5.28
C HIS A 356 -0.77 -10.04 -4.78
N MET A 357 -1.99 -10.15 -5.31
CA MET A 357 -2.93 -11.23 -4.99
C MET A 357 -2.68 -12.51 -5.81
N LEU A 358 -1.78 -12.49 -6.79
CA LEU A 358 -1.55 -13.64 -7.66
C LEU A 358 -1.07 -14.90 -6.93
N PRO A 359 -0.19 -14.84 -5.90
CA PRO A 359 0.11 -16.02 -5.09
C PRO A 359 -1.13 -16.63 -4.41
N ALA A 360 -2.05 -15.81 -3.93
CA ALA A 360 -3.33 -16.25 -3.36
C ALA A 360 -4.24 -16.87 -4.43
N LEU A 361 -4.27 -16.26 -5.62
CA LEU A 361 -5.02 -16.76 -6.77
C LEU A 361 -4.55 -18.15 -7.21
N GLU A 362 -3.23 -18.38 -7.30
CA GLU A 362 -2.70 -19.72 -7.60
C GLU A 362 -3.07 -20.74 -6.54
N ALA A 363 -3.00 -20.36 -5.26
CA ALA A 363 -3.36 -21.24 -4.17
C ALA A 363 -4.84 -21.64 -4.20
N ILE A 364 -5.76 -20.70 -4.46
CA ILE A 364 -7.19 -21.05 -4.54
C ILE A 364 -7.49 -21.93 -5.75
N ILE A 365 -6.87 -21.65 -6.91
CA ILE A 365 -6.99 -22.50 -8.11
C ILE A 365 -6.53 -23.92 -7.79
N ARG A 366 -5.42 -24.06 -7.05
CA ARG A 366 -4.88 -25.36 -6.66
C ARG A 366 -5.75 -26.08 -5.61
N ILE A 367 -6.35 -25.35 -4.67
CA ILE A 367 -7.28 -25.93 -3.67
C ILE A 367 -8.55 -26.43 -4.33
N THR A 368 -9.18 -25.59 -5.16
CA THR A 368 -10.49 -25.90 -5.72
C THR A 368 -10.37 -26.78 -6.97
N ASN A 369 -9.20 -26.80 -7.60
CA ASN A 369 -8.98 -27.39 -8.93
C ASN A 369 -9.97 -26.83 -9.98
N GLU A 370 -10.22 -25.52 -9.91
CA GLU A 370 -11.20 -24.84 -10.76
C GLU A 370 -10.56 -23.73 -11.56
N GLU A 371 -10.93 -23.67 -12.84
CA GLU A 371 -10.62 -22.54 -13.69
C GLU A 371 -11.62 -21.39 -13.46
N GLY A 372 -11.24 -20.17 -13.85
CA GLY A 372 -12.14 -19.01 -13.84
C GLY A 372 -12.01 -18.10 -12.62
N TRP A 373 -11.18 -18.48 -11.64
CA TRP A 373 -10.75 -17.57 -10.59
C TRP A 373 -9.96 -16.40 -11.17
N THR A 374 -10.27 -15.19 -10.72
CA THR A 374 -9.59 -13.94 -11.08
C THR A 374 -9.54 -13.02 -9.86
N VAL A 375 -8.61 -12.06 -9.85
CA VAL A 375 -8.62 -10.96 -8.87
C VAL A 375 -9.72 -9.98 -9.26
N GLY A 376 -10.57 -9.62 -8.31
CA GLY A 376 -11.74 -8.75 -8.48
C GLY A 376 -11.64 -7.42 -7.79
#